data_AF-A0A847ZSS5-F1
#
_entry.id   AF-A0A847ZSS5-F1
#
_cell.length_a   1.000
_cell.length_b   1.000
_cell.length_c   1.000
_cell.angle_alpha   90.00
_cell.angle_beta   90.00
_cell.angle_gamma   90.00
#
_symmetry.space_group_name_H-M   'P 1'
#
loop_
_entity.id
_entity.type
_entity.pdbx_description
1 polymer ?
#
loop_
_entity_poly.entity_id
_entity_poly.type
_entity_poly.pdbx_seq_one_letter_code
_entity_poly.pdbx_strand_id
1 'polypeptide(L)'
;SLPVMYLAYRQFLERFDRVPSEAEFASLNGPPLPEVVRRLKASHALPGDEQHLFDIYEETIDEIYVAVKPCLGADELLNAARRQKCGVGIVTSNSRRRALSWLNGTGLSTWIDFIVAGEDVVHGKPHPEPYLAASRKVSCALSAIVAIEDSPQGARSAVAAGVRTLVVTQGQHTDWPEGATPIRSLLQAADMLW
;
A
#
# COMPACT_ATOMS: atom_id res chain seq x y z
N SER A 1 3.57 -1.23 4.54
CA SER A 1 4.78 -0.83 5.30
C SER A 1 5.60 -2.08 5.61
N LEU A 2 6.90 -2.09 5.29
CA LEU A 2 7.78 -3.24 5.55
C LEU A 2 7.88 -3.62 7.05
N PRO A 3 8.04 -2.66 7.99
CA PRO A 3 8.00 -2.96 9.43
C PRO A 3 6.72 -3.69 9.88
N VAL A 4 5.57 -3.29 9.34
CA VAL A 4 4.26 -3.90 9.65
C VAL A 4 4.22 -5.34 9.16
N MET A 5 4.67 -5.57 7.92
CA MET A 5 4.74 -6.91 7.35
C MET A 5 5.73 -7.81 8.08
N TYR A 6 6.85 -7.26 8.54
CA TYR A 6 7.82 -8.01 9.34
C TYR A 6 7.24 -8.41 10.70
N LEU A 7 6.51 -7.50 11.36
CA LEU A 7 5.83 -7.82 12.62
C LEU A 7 4.76 -8.90 12.41
N ALA A 8 3.99 -8.84 11.31
CA ALA A 8 3.00 -9.85 10.97
C ALA A 8 3.63 -11.21 10.71
N TYR A 9 4.71 -11.25 9.93
CA TYR A 9 5.51 -12.45 9.69
C TYR A 9 6.02 -13.08 10.99
N ARG A 10 6.57 -12.25 11.90
CA ARG A 10 7.05 -12.70 13.20
C ARG A 10 5.93 -13.31 14.04
N GLN A 11 4.83 -12.58 14.22
CA GLN A 11 3.70 -13.06 15.02
C GLN A 11 3.07 -14.32 14.42
N PHE A 12 2.99 -14.40 13.10
CA PHE A 12 2.50 -15.58 12.40
C PHE A 12 3.34 -16.82 12.73
N LEU A 13 4.68 -16.73 12.65
CA LEU A 13 5.56 -17.85 12.98
C LEU A 13 5.56 -18.19 14.49
N GLU A 14 5.53 -17.17 15.34
CA GLU A 14 5.47 -17.33 16.80
C GLU A 14 4.19 -18.09 17.24
N ARG A 15 3.06 -17.95 16.52
CA ARG A 15 1.82 -18.75 16.76
C ARG A 15 2.02 -20.26 16.57
N PHE A 16 3.05 -20.69 15.85
CA PHE A 16 3.39 -22.10 15.61
C PHE A 16 4.70 -22.53 16.29
N ASP A 17 5.17 -21.76 17.28
CA ASP A 17 6.44 -21.99 17.98
C ASP A 17 7.64 -22.06 16.99
N ARG A 18 7.60 -21.24 15.94
CA ARG A 18 8.67 -21.12 14.93
C ARG A 18 9.47 -19.84 15.11
N VAL A 19 10.77 -19.92 14.81
CA VAL A 19 11.69 -18.80 14.99
C VAL A 19 11.77 -18.00 13.69
N PRO A 20 11.39 -16.70 13.70
CA PRO A 20 11.50 -15.84 12.53
C PRO A 20 12.95 -15.47 12.20
N SER A 21 13.22 -15.20 10.93
CA SER A 21 14.51 -14.75 10.42
C SER A 21 14.35 -13.55 9.50
N GLU A 22 15.17 -12.52 9.70
CA GLU A 22 15.23 -11.36 8.81
C GLU A 22 15.61 -11.74 7.37
N ALA A 23 16.51 -12.71 7.21
CA ALA A 23 16.92 -13.20 5.91
C ALA A 23 15.79 -13.94 5.19
N GLU A 24 14.99 -14.74 5.92
CA GLU A 24 13.80 -15.37 5.35
C GLU A 24 12.79 -14.30 4.93
N PHE A 25 12.45 -13.36 5.83
CA PHE A 25 11.53 -12.27 5.51
C PHE A 25 11.95 -11.47 4.27
N ALA A 26 13.24 -11.15 4.14
CA ALA A 26 13.77 -10.44 2.98
C ALA A 26 13.50 -11.19 1.66
N SER A 27 13.55 -12.53 1.69
CA SER A 27 13.29 -13.42 0.54
C SER A 27 11.82 -13.58 0.17
N LEU A 28 10.89 -13.14 1.05
CA LEU A 28 9.44 -13.23 0.86
C LEU A 28 8.85 -11.97 0.23
N ASN A 29 9.68 -10.97 -0.10
CA ASN A 29 9.22 -9.75 -0.75
C ASN A 29 8.88 -9.96 -2.23
N GLY A 30 7.67 -9.61 -2.63
CA GLY A 30 7.23 -9.59 -4.03
C GLY A 30 6.11 -10.58 -4.36
N PRO A 31 6.21 -11.87 -3.99
CA PRO A 31 5.15 -12.84 -4.25
C PRO A 31 3.82 -12.51 -3.55
N PRO A 32 2.69 -13.01 -4.08
CA PRO A 32 1.39 -12.87 -3.42
C PRO A 32 1.33 -13.71 -2.13
N LEU A 33 0.46 -13.34 -1.18
CA LEU A 33 0.42 -13.98 0.14
C LEU A 33 0.19 -15.51 0.11
N PRO A 34 -0.63 -16.11 -0.78
CA PRO A 34 -0.74 -17.57 -0.87
C PRO A 34 0.59 -18.26 -1.19
N GLU A 35 1.40 -17.65 -2.06
CA GLU A 35 2.74 -18.12 -2.38
C GLU A 35 3.67 -18.05 -1.16
N VAL A 36 3.58 -16.96 -0.40
CA VAL A 36 4.33 -16.78 0.85
C VAL A 36 3.94 -17.85 1.87
N VAL A 37 2.64 -18.08 2.08
CA VAL A 37 2.12 -19.12 2.98
C VAL A 37 2.64 -20.50 2.60
N ARG A 38 2.58 -20.85 1.31
CA ARG A 38 3.10 -22.13 0.82
C ARG A 38 4.60 -22.30 1.09
N ARG A 39 5.39 -21.23 0.91
CA ARG A 39 6.83 -21.24 1.22
C ARG A 39 7.10 -21.43 2.71
N LEU A 40 6.40 -20.66 3.57
CA LEU A 40 6.53 -20.76 5.02
C LEU A 40 6.11 -22.13 5.55
N LYS A 41 5.03 -22.69 4.99
CA LYS A 41 4.59 -24.05 5.32
C LYS A 41 5.68 -25.07 5.03
N ALA A 42 6.33 -24.97 3.88
CA ALA A 42 7.40 -25.88 3.49
C ALA A 42 8.67 -25.67 4.34
N SER A 43 9.10 -24.42 4.57
CA SER A 43 10.34 -24.13 5.31
C SER A 43 10.25 -24.45 6.81
N HIS A 44 9.07 -24.27 7.42
CA HIS A 44 8.86 -24.46 8.86
C HIS A 44 8.03 -25.71 9.21
N ALA A 45 7.69 -26.54 8.22
CA ALA A 45 6.79 -27.69 8.40
C ALA A 45 5.52 -27.31 9.21
N LEU A 46 4.83 -26.26 8.78
CA LEU A 46 3.65 -25.75 9.49
C LEU A 46 2.48 -26.75 9.37
N PRO A 47 1.72 -26.96 10.46
CA PRO A 47 0.57 -27.86 10.46
C PRO A 47 -0.62 -27.26 9.70
N GLY A 48 -1.55 -28.11 9.24
CA GLY A 48 -2.78 -27.70 8.58
C GLY A 48 -2.67 -27.49 7.06
N ASP A 49 -3.78 -27.20 6.41
CA ASP A 49 -3.84 -26.88 4.99
C ASP A 49 -3.44 -25.43 4.69
N GLU A 50 -3.12 -25.13 3.43
CA GLU A 50 -2.65 -23.80 3.03
C GLU A 50 -3.71 -22.71 3.16
N GLN A 51 -5.00 -23.06 3.03
CA GLN A 51 -6.07 -22.08 3.17
C GLN A 51 -6.20 -21.64 4.63
N HIS A 52 -6.18 -22.59 5.57
CA HIS A 52 -6.23 -22.27 6.99
C HIS A 52 -5.03 -21.41 7.43
N LEU A 53 -3.82 -21.72 6.96
CA LEU A 53 -2.63 -20.92 7.25
C LEU A 53 -2.71 -19.52 6.62
N PHE A 54 -3.28 -19.43 5.42
CA PHE A 54 -3.53 -18.15 4.76
C PHE A 54 -4.48 -17.27 5.57
N ASP A 55 -5.58 -17.84 6.05
CA ASP A 55 -6.58 -17.11 6.85
C ASP A 55 -5.94 -16.58 8.15
N ILE A 56 -5.18 -17.42 8.87
CA ILE A 56 -4.45 -17.01 10.07
C ILE A 56 -3.47 -15.85 9.77
N TYR A 57 -2.76 -15.92 8.64
CA TYR A 57 -1.79 -14.88 8.29
C TYR A 57 -2.48 -13.58 7.87
N GLU A 58 -3.56 -13.65 7.08
CA GLU A 58 -4.41 -12.48 6.76
C GLU A 58 -4.95 -11.80 8.02
N GLU A 59 -5.47 -12.57 8.98
CA GLU A 59 -5.96 -12.04 10.26
C GLU A 59 -4.84 -11.37 11.05
N THR A 60 -3.66 -12.00 11.13
CA THR A 60 -2.49 -11.43 11.81
C THR A 60 -2.06 -10.11 11.18
N ILE A 61 -2.07 -10.03 9.84
CA ILE A 61 -1.78 -8.78 9.11
C ILE A 61 -2.82 -7.72 9.47
N ASP A 62 -4.12 -8.07 9.41
CA ASP A 62 -5.21 -7.14 9.69
C ASP A 62 -5.14 -6.57 11.12
N GLU A 63 -4.89 -7.41 12.13
CA GLU A 63 -4.75 -7.01 13.54
C GLU A 63 -3.65 -5.96 13.73
N ILE A 64 -2.50 -6.15 13.11
CA ILE A 64 -1.38 -5.21 13.21
C ILE A 64 -1.67 -3.94 12.41
N TYR A 65 -2.31 -4.07 11.25
CA TYR A 65 -2.56 -2.95 10.34
C TYR A 65 -3.41 -1.86 10.99
N VAL A 66 -4.37 -2.23 11.86
CA VAL A 66 -5.24 -1.29 12.58
C VAL A 66 -4.45 -0.31 13.47
N ALA A 67 -3.29 -0.72 13.98
CA ALA A 67 -2.46 0.13 14.85
C ALA A 67 -1.51 1.07 14.07
N VAL A 68 -1.47 0.98 12.74
CA VAL A 68 -0.57 1.80 11.91
C VAL A 68 -1.03 3.25 11.92
N LYS A 69 -0.16 4.14 12.36
CA LYS A 69 -0.43 5.58 12.34
C LYS A 69 -0.23 6.15 10.93
N PRO A 70 -1.02 7.17 10.53
CA PRO A 70 -0.72 7.97 9.35
C PRO A 70 0.69 8.55 9.42
N CYS A 71 1.33 8.71 8.25
CA CYS A 71 2.65 9.34 8.20
C CYS A 71 2.57 10.84 8.46
N LEU A 72 3.68 11.42 8.93
CA LEU A 72 3.77 12.86 9.19
C LEU A 72 3.50 13.66 7.90
N GLY A 73 2.71 14.72 8.01
CA GLY A 73 2.28 15.53 6.86
C GLY A 73 0.97 15.08 6.21
N ALA A 74 0.40 13.94 6.61
CA ALA A 74 -0.85 13.44 6.04
C ALA A 74 -2.02 14.41 6.27
N ASP A 75 -2.19 14.89 7.51
CA ASP A 75 -3.25 15.83 7.85
C ASP A 75 -3.08 17.15 7.11
N GLU A 76 -1.85 17.66 7.00
CA GLU A 76 -1.54 18.90 6.29
C GLU A 76 -1.86 18.79 4.80
N LEU A 77 -1.49 17.66 4.18
CA LEU A 77 -1.78 17.39 2.78
C LEU A 77 -3.29 17.27 2.52
N LEU A 78 -4.02 16.51 3.36
CA LEU A 78 -5.46 16.36 3.24
C LEU A 78 -6.19 17.70 3.45
N ASN A 79 -5.74 18.49 4.42
CA ASN A 79 -6.25 19.85 4.63
C ASN A 79 -5.98 20.77 3.43
N ALA A 80 -4.79 20.69 2.84
CA ALA A 80 -4.44 21.48 1.66
C ALA A 80 -5.31 21.09 0.45
N ALA A 81 -5.50 19.79 0.20
CA ALA A 81 -6.38 19.29 -0.85
C ALA A 81 -7.82 19.80 -0.67
N ARG A 82 -8.34 19.76 0.57
CA ARG A 82 -9.68 20.27 0.89
C ARG A 82 -9.79 21.78 0.65
N ARG A 83 -8.80 22.59 1.03
CA ARG A 83 -8.79 24.04 0.77
C ARG A 83 -8.82 24.35 -0.72
N GLN A 84 -8.16 23.53 -1.53
CA GLN A 84 -8.10 23.68 -2.99
C GLN A 84 -9.26 22.98 -3.72
N LYS A 85 -10.20 22.38 -2.98
CA LYS A 85 -11.36 21.64 -3.52
C LYS A 85 -10.94 20.48 -4.43
N CYS A 86 -9.81 19.84 -4.13
CA CYS A 86 -9.35 18.65 -4.82
C CYS A 86 -9.92 17.40 -4.17
N GLY A 87 -10.43 16.48 -4.99
CA GLY A 87 -10.84 15.16 -4.53
C GLY A 87 -9.63 14.31 -4.14
N VAL A 88 -9.81 13.44 -3.16
CA VAL A 88 -8.77 12.55 -2.63
C VAL A 88 -9.20 11.10 -2.80
N GLY A 89 -8.33 10.31 -3.43
CA GLY A 89 -8.53 8.88 -3.63
C GLY A 89 -7.37 8.04 -3.12
N ILE A 90 -7.66 6.79 -2.78
CA ILE A 90 -6.66 5.77 -2.44
C ILE A 90 -6.57 4.76 -3.57
N VAL A 91 -5.36 4.52 -4.08
CA VAL A 91 -5.05 3.43 -5.03
C VAL A 91 -4.09 2.45 -4.34
N THR A 92 -4.59 1.27 -3.98
CA THR A 92 -3.88 0.32 -3.11
C THR A 92 -3.91 -1.11 -3.65
N SER A 93 -2.85 -1.88 -3.36
CA SER A 93 -2.81 -3.33 -3.59
C SER A 93 -3.50 -4.12 -2.46
N ASN A 94 -3.90 -3.46 -1.37
CA ASN A 94 -4.67 -4.09 -0.29
C ASN A 94 -6.11 -4.34 -0.71
N SER A 95 -6.78 -5.23 0.02
CA SER A 95 -8.23 -5.36 -0.06
C SER A 95 -8.93 -4.07 0.38
N ARG A 96 -10.10 -3.80 -0.18
CA ARG A 96 -10.93 -2.67 0.26
C ARG A 96 -11.32 -2.79 1.72
N ARG A 97 -11.63 -4.00 2.18
CA ARG A 97 -11.97 -4.28 3.59
C ARG A 97 -10.87 -3.77 4.52
N ARG A 98 -9.60 -4.09 4.23
CA ARG A 98 -8.44 -3.63 5.01
C ARG A 98 -8.26 -2.12 4.94
N ALA A 99 -8.37 -1.53 3.74
CA ALA A 99 -8.26 -0.09 3.56
C ALA A 99 -9.32 0.68 4.36
N LEU A 100 -10.59 0.26 4.29
CA LEU A 100 -11.69 0.89 5.02
C LEU A 100 -11.56 0.71 6.54
N SER A 101 -11.15 -0.47 7.00
CA SER A 101 -10.91 -0.72 8.43
C SER A 101 -9.88 0.26 8.99
N TRP A 102 -8.75 0.42 8.28
CA TRP A 102 -7.70 1.36 8.66
C TRP A 102 -8.15 2.82 8.64
N LEU A 103 -8.86 3.25 7.58
CA LEU A 103 -9.39 4.60 7.47
C LEU A 103 -10.39 4.92 8.60
N ASN A 104 -11.24 3.97 8.96
CA ASN A 104 -12.19 4.12 10.06
C ASN A 104 -11.48 4.22 11.41
N GLY A 105 -10.49 3.34 11.66
CA GLY A 105 -9.72 3.35 12.90
C GLY A 105 -8.87 4.61 13.10
N THR A 106 -8.46 5.27 12.01
CA THR A 106 -7.68 6.51 12.03
C THR A 106 -8.54 7.77 11.95
N GLY A 107 -9.85 7.65 11.72
CA GLY A 107 -10.74 8.79 11.50
C GLY A 107 -10.55 9.49 10.14
N LEU A 108 -9.82 8.87 9.21
CA LEU A 108 -9.50 9.45 7.90
C LEU A 108 -10.58 9.19 6.83
N SER A 109 -11.56 8.33 7.09
CA SER A 109 -12.59 7.95 6.11
C SER A 109 -13.33 9.14 5.49
N THR A 110 -13.58 10.21 6.26
CA THR A 110 -14.30 11.40 5.77
C THR A 110 -13.50 12.25 4.78
N TRP A 111 -12.20 11.96 4.62
CA TRP A 111 -11.31 12.67 3.71
C TRP A 111 -11.17 11.97 2.36
N ILE A 112 -11.62 10.72 2.24
CA ILE A 112 -11.38 9.89 1.07
C ILE A 112 -12.68 9.76 0.26
N ASP A 113 -12.68 10.27 -0.96
CA ASP A 113 -13.84 10.24 -1.86
C ASP A 113 -14.01 8.88 -2.53
N PHE A 114 -12.89 8.19 -2.80
CA PHE A 114 -12.93 6.89 -3.45
C PHE A 114 -11.71 6.01 -3.15
N ILE A 115 -11.91 4.71 -3.30
CA ILE A 115 -10.85 3.70 -3.24
C ILE A 115 -10.86 2.89 -4.54
N VAL A 116 -9.66 2.63 -5.07
CA VAL A 116 -9.35 1.55 -6.03
C VAL A 116 -8.47 0.55 -5.28
N ALA A 117 -9.05 -0.60 -4.93
CA ALA A 117 -8.42 -1.68 -4.20
C ALA A 117 -7.89 -2.77 -5.14
N GLY A 118 -7.14 -3.72 -4.60
CA GLY A 118 -6.53 -4.80 -5.38
C GLY A 118 -7.55 -5.62 -6.18
N GLU A 119 -8.74 -5.85 -5.61
CA GLU A 119 -9.83 -6.58 -6.25
C GLU A 119 -10.61 -5.78 -7.31
N ASP A 120 -10.32 -4.49 -7.50
CA ASP A 120 -11.00 -3.64 -8.48
C ASP A 120 -10.37 -3.68 -9.87
N VAL A 121 -9.25 -4.37 -10.01
CA VAL A 121 -8.43 -4.42 -11.22
C VAL A 121 -8.06 -5.86 -11.56
N VAL A 122 -7.90 -6.12 -12.85
CA VAL A 122 -7.36 -7.39 -13.36
C VAL A 122 -5.84 -7.42 -13.17
N HIS A 123 -5.17 -6.30 -13.46
CA HIS A 123 -3.73 -6.18 -13.34
C HIS A 123 -3.34 -5.13 -12.29
N GLY A 124 -2.78 -5.60 -11.17
CA GLY A 124 -2.24 -4.74 -10.11
C GLY A 124 -0.95 -4.01 -10.49
N LYS A 125 -0.47 -3.14 -9.60
CA LYS A 125 0.83 -2.44 -9.72
C LYS A 125 1.94 -3.47 -9.99
N PRO A 126 2.87 -3.24 -10.96
CA PRO A 126 3.16 -1.98 -11.64
C PRO A 126 2.38 -1.71 -12.93
N HIS A 127 1.36 -2.50 -13.27
CA HIS A 127 0.51 -2.22 -14.43
C HIS A 127 -0.23 -0.87 -14.26
N PRO A 128 -0.50 -0.09 -15.33
CA PRO A 128 -1.16 1.23 -15.20
C PRO A 128 -2.65 1.18 -14.84
N GLU A 129 -3.29 0.01 -14.95
CA GLU A 129 -4.73 -0.17 -14.75
C GLU A 129 -5.29 0.43 -13.44
N PRO A 130 -4.64 0.35 -12.27
CA PRO A 130 -5.16 0.96 -11.04
C PRO A 130 -5.39 2.48 -11.16
N TYR A 131 -4.50 3.19 -11.85
CA TYR A 131 -4.63 4.63 -12.05
C TYR A 131 -5.60 4.99 -13.19
N LEU A 132 -5.69 4.14 -14.22
CA LEU A 132 -6.72 4.26 -15.25
C LEU A 132 -8.12 4.05 -14.65
N ALA A 133 -8.27 3.08 -13.74
CA ALA A 133 -9.49 2.83 -12.99
C ALA A 133 -9.85 4.03 -12.10
N ALA A 134 -8.88 4.63 -11.42
CA ALA A 134 -9.08 5.85 -10.63
C ALA A 134 -9.65 6.99 -11.49
N SER A 135 -9.02 7.30 -12.64
CA SER A 135 -9.48 8.32 -13.58
C SER A 135 -10.91 8.08 -14.07
N ARG A 136 -11.26 6.84 -14.42
CA ARG A 136 -12.63 6.47 -14.82
C ARG A 136 -13.63 6.70 -13.68
N LYS A 137 -13.26 6.35 -12.45
CA LYS A 137 -14.14 6.44 -11.27
C LYS A 137 -14.53 7.88 -10.93
N VAL A 138 -13.62 8.83 -11.11
CA VAL A 138 -13.88 10.26 -10.86
C VAL A 138 -14.17 11.07 -12.13
N SER A 139 -14.22 10.42 -13.30
CA SER A 139 -14.47 11.06 -14.59
C SER A 139 -13.55 12.26 -14.87
N CYS A 140 -12.27 12.16 -14.50
CA CYS A 140 -11.27 13.21 -14.75
C CYS A 140 -10.12 12.71 -15.62
N ALA A 141 -9.47 13.62 -16.35
CA ALA A 141 -8.30 13.31 -17.16
C ALA A 141 -7.11 12.93 -16.27
N LEU A 142 -6.27 12.00 -16.73
CA LEU A 142 -5.05 11.57 -16.01
C LEU A 142 -4.09 12.76 -15.73
N SER A 143 -4.08 13.76 -16.62
CA SER A 143 -3.33 15.01 -16.44
C SER A 143 -3.83 15.89 -15.29
N ALA A 144 -5.06 15.68 -14.81
CA ALA A 144 -5.63 16.35 -13.66
C ALA A 144 -5.44 15.55 -12.34
N ILE A 145 -4.76 14.39 -12.40
CA ILE A 145 -4.46 13.56 -11.25
C ILE A 145 -2.98 13.74 -10.89
N VAL A 146 -2.71 13.84 -9.59
CA VAL A 146 -1.35 13.67 -9.05
C VAL A 146 -1.32 12.44 -8.15
N ALA A 147 -0.40 11.53 -8.43
CA ALA A 147 -0.13 10.36 -7.60
C ALA A 147 0.97 10.70 -6.59
N ILE A 148 0.80 10.26 -5.34
CA ILE A 148 1.83 10.30 -4.31
C ILE A 148 2.09 8.85 -3.87
N GLU A 149 3.31 8.37 -4.09
CA GLU A 149 3.70 6.96 -3.91
C GLU A 149 4.89 6.80 -2.98
N ASP A 150 4.94 5.68 -2.28
CA ASP A 150 6.05 5.27 -1.40
C ASP A 150 6.74 3.98 -1.89
N SER A 151 6.25 3.40 -3.00
CA SER A 151 6.79 2.16 -3.57
C SER A 151 7.18 2.32 -5.06
N PRO A 152 8.31 1.72 -5.51
CA PRO A 152 8.69 1.73 -6.92
C PRO A 152 7.65 1.10 -7.85
N GLN A 153 6.94 0.07 -7.38
CA GLN A 153 5.89 -0.59 -8.17
C GLN A 153 4.69 0.34 -8.38
N GLY A 154 4.28 1.07 -7.35
CA GLY A 154 3.21 2.05 -7.45
C GLY A 154 3.60 3.26 -8.27
N ALA A 155 4.81 3.77 -8.10
CA ALA A 155 5.35 4.83 -8.94
C ALA A 155 5.38 4.43 -10.42
N ARG A 156 5.82 3.20 -10.74
CA ARG A 156 5.80 2.66 -12.11
C ARG A 156 4.39 2.60 -12.69
N SER A 157 3.44 2.16 -11.88
CA SER A 157 2.01 2.11 -12.26
C SER A 157 1.47 3.50 -12.60
N ALA A 158 1.75 4.50 -11.76
CA ALA A 158 1.29 5.87 -11.98
C ALA A 158 1.93 6.52 -13.21
N VAL A 159 3.25 6.40 -13.34
CA VAL A 159 4.01 6.92 -14.50
C VAL A 159 3.55 6.27 -15.80
N ALA A 160 3.38 4.94 -15.81
CA ALA A 160 2.89 4.22 -17.00
C ALA A 160 1.46 4.62 -17.41
N ALA A 161 0.66 5.11 -16.46
CA ALA A 161 -0.66 5.67 -16.73
C ALA A 161 -0.60 7.13 -17.21
N GLY A 162 0.57 7.77 -17.27
CA GLY A 162 0.71 9.18 -17.63
C GLY A 162 0.25 10.15 -16.52
N VAL A 163 0.24 9.69 -15.27
CA VAL A 163 -0.12 10.51 -14.10
C VAL A 163 1.12 11.22 -13.57
N ARG A 164 1.01 12.52 -13.25
CA ARG A 164 2.08 13.25 -12.56
C ARG A 164 2.35 12.54 -11.22
N THR A 165 3.58 12.08 -11.00
CA THR A 165 3.89 11.20 -9.88
C THR A 165 4.93 11.82 -8.96
N LEU A 166 4.59 11.99 -7.68
CA LEU A 166 5.50 12.34 -6.60
C LEU A 166 5.87 11.09 -5.81
N VAL A 167 7.14 10.91 -5.46
CA VAL A 167 7.60 9.75 -4.67
C VAL A 167 8.23 10.17 -3.36
N VAL A 168 7.74 9.60 -2.24
CA VAL A 168 8.26 9.89 -0.90
C VAL A 168 9.52 9.06 -0.66
N THR A 169 10.68 9.70 -0.65
CA THR A 169 11.99 9.00 -0.67
C THR A 169 12.59 8.69 0.70
N GLN A 170 11.83 8.80 1.80
CA GLN A 170 12.34 8.47 3.15
C GLN A 170 12.57 6.97 3.39
N GLY A 171 12.33 6.11 2.38
CA GLY A 171 12.52 4.67 2.44
C GLY A 171 13.87 4.16 1.90
N GLN A 172 14.00 2.84 1.83
CA GLN A 172 15.21 2.15 1.32
C GLN A 172 15.22 1.96 -0.20
N HIS A 173 14.19 2.44 -0.89
CA HIS A 173 14.03 2.24 -2.33
C HIS A 173 14.94 3.18 -3.14
N THR A 174 15.65 2.59 -4.11
CA THR A 174 16.58 3.31 -5.00
C THR A 174 16.19 3.18 -6.48
N ASP A 175 15.24 2.30 -6.82
CA ASP A 175 14.82 1.91 -8.18
C ASP A 175 13.56 2.66 -8.66
N TRP A 176 13.53 3.99 -8.50
CA TRP A 176 12.40 4.81 -8.94
C TRP A 176 12.35 4.95 -10.48
N PRO A 177 11.15 4.94 -11.09
CA PRO A 177 11.03 5.10 -12.54
C PRO A 177 11.36 6.52 -13.00
N GLU A 178 11.85 6.63 -14.24
CA GLU A 178 11.95 7.91 -14.93
C GLU A 178 10.58 8.60 -15.00
N GLY A 179 10.54 9.91 -14.79
CA GLY A 179 9.29 10.71 -14.75
C GLY A 179 8.65 10.84 -13.36
N ALA A 180 9.12 10.11 -12.35
CA ALA A 180 8.74 10.36 -10.96
C ALA A 180 9.54 11.52 -10.34
N THR A 181 8.87 12.41 -9.61
CA THR A 181 9.50 13.54 -8.90
C THR A 181 9.71 13.20 -7.43
N PRO A 182 10.95 13.20 -6.91
CA PRO A 182 11.19 12.88 -5.51
C PRO A 182 10.75 14.02 -4.58
N ILE A 183 10.12 13.64 -3.47
CA ILE A 183 9.77 14.51 -2.35
C ILE A 183 10.24 13.89 -1.03
N ARG A 184 10.59 14.74 -0.07
CA ARG A 184 11.10 14.36 1.24
C ARG A 184 10.00 14.06 2.25
N SER A 185 8.78 14.55 2.05
CA SER A 185 7.66 14.34 2.98
C SER A 185 6.32 14.69 2.33
N LEU A 186 5.21 14.27 2.96
CA LEU A 186 3.88 14.72 2.58
C LEU A 186 3.67 16.22 2.83
N LEU A 187 4.38 16.80 3.80
CA LEU A 187 4.36 18.25 4.01
C LEU A 187 4.92 18.99 2.79
N GLN A 188 6.01 18.51 2.19
CA GLN A 188 6.53 19.09 0.95
C GLN A 188 5.50 18.96 -0.19
N ALA A 189 4.78 17.85 -0.29
CA ALA A 189 3.70 17.72 -1.27
C ALA A 189 2.59 18.75 -1.05
N ALA A 190 2.22 18.99 0.22
CA ALA A 190 1.22 19.98 0.58
C ALA A 190 1.61 21.42 0.17
N ASP A 191 2.90 21.72 0.05
CA ASP A 191 3.39 23.03 -0.41
C ASP A 191 3.58 23.11 -1.94
N MET A 192 3.77 21.97 -2.63
CA MET A 192 4.14 21.91 -4.05
C MET A 192 2.97 21.78 -5.04
N LEU A 193 1.80 21.33 -4.58
CA LEU A 193 0.72 20.88 -5.47
C LEU A 193 -0.24 21.98 -5.93
N TRP A 194 -0.12 23.19 -5.37
CA TRP A 194 -1.07 24.30 -5.53
C TRP A 194 -0.33 25.56 -5.94
#